data_AF-A0A9P6RMU5-F1
#
_entry.id   AF-A0A9P6RMU5-F1
#
_cell.length_a   1.000
_cell.length_b   1.000
_cell.length_c   1.000
_cell.angle_alpha   90.00
_cell.angle_beta   90.00
_cell.angle_gamma   90.00
#
_symmetry.space_group_name_H-M   'P 1'
#
loop_
_entity.id
_entity.type
_entity.pdbx_description
1 polymer ?
#
loop_
_entity_poly.entity_id
_entity_poly.type
_entity_poly.pdbx_seq_one_letter_code
_entity_poly.pdbx_strand_id
1 'polypeptide(L)'
;MDKVPDEVIRRYCHHFRILSITQSTQWPPRYFDFSVFHCTNLLELDIFLDDGGPVEQEDTDDEEEDTDDDQKIDFGEAGSSSEGGLVTGGAGRGGAESVPSSYAKRLLGSNPQLQCLSWSRPYDYTTALDVEDFVQFTGLQSLRLTLWDCSDGRLGMILKGVAESLKELCVDRVGGIEAGNFSSPLTIPTASQLSHEESRYDVDTVRTDKWTLPRLELLELCARKPNNEYISELIKRCPKLKEVVFCVSYGRWDFNCLAASLGGHCPDIESLLVAPDITRQEAEALIRHCSPSQPQLRKIRMTIDGLNELGLVSAILRHASTLEEVEIYRTQFEKNGHLYIRLLVACTRLKRFKLRSEMRQFDAHILELLRLEAWGCRETLQEMKLDLGFFLGRWTPAERRKEVRLICAVGGWKEVGVKEEKEKEEEKEEEEVGGDDVGHDIEPFDMAKLRQMFELVELLELRQLQTLGLDDLRFQRIRPIF
;
A
#
# COMPACT_ATOMS: atom_id res chain seq x y z
N MET A 1 9.72 24.42 -6.30
CA MET A 1 9.79 25.59 -5.38
C MET A 1 10.77 26.66 -5.89
N ASP A 2 11.20 26.64 -7.15
CA ASP A 2 12.30 27.47 -7.70
C ASP A 2 12.09 28.99 -7.74
N LYS A 3 11.00 29.50 -7.15
CA LYS A 3 10.60 30.91 -7.28
C LYS A 3 10.47 31.64 -5.95
N VAL A 4 10.72 30.99 -4.81
CA VAL A 4 10.64 31.66 -3.50
C VAL A 4 12.07 31.84 -2.97
N PRO A 5 12.57 33.09 -2.87
CA PRO A 5 13.88 33.35 -2.26
C PRO A 5 13.94 32.89 -0.81
N ASP A 6 15.10 32.39 -0.38
CA ASP A 6 15.34 31.91 0.99
C ASP A 6 15.01 32.98 2.05
N GLU A 7 15.24 34.26 1.75
CA GLU A 7 14.90 35.36 2.66
C GLU A 7 13.40 35.45 2.93
N VAL A 8 12.58 35.16 1.92
CA VAL A 8 11.12 35.12 2.04
C VAL A 8 10.73 33.93 2.92
N ILE A 9 11.32 32.75 2.69
CA ILE A 9 11.07 31.55 3.50
C ILE A 9 11.43 31.84 4.96
N ARG A 10 12.65 32.32 5.24
CA ARG A 10 13.11 32.66 6.59
C ARG A 10 12.17 33.65 7.28
N ARG A 11 11.71 34.69 6.57
CA ARG A 11 10.82 35.72 7.12
C ARG A 11 9.46 35.16 7.53
N TYR A 12 8.90 34.22 6.78
CA TYR A 12 7.52 33.77 6.97
C TYR A 12 7.38 32.34 7.55
N CYS A 13 8.48 31.59 7.70
CA CYS A 13 8.45 30.19 8.12
C CYS A 13 7.76 29.93 9.48
N HIS A 14 7.81 30.89 10.40
CA HIS A 14 7.15 30.80 11.70
C HIS A 14 5.61 30.78 11.63
N HIS A 15 5.03 31.17 10.50
CA HIS A 15 3.59 31.07 10.24
C HIS A 15 3.17 29.74 9.60
N PHE A 16 4.13 28.91 9.17
CA PHE A 16 3.81 27.64 8.54
C PHE A 16 3.25 26.68 9.57
N ARG A 17 2.14 26.04 9.20
CA ARG A 17 1.51 24.95 9.95
C ARG A 17 1.73 23.59 9.30
N ILE A 18 2.00 23.60 8.00
CA ILE A 18 2.24 22.42 7.18
C ILE A 18 3.52 22.68 6.40
N LEU A 19 4.45 21.74 6.46
CA LEU A 19 5.68 21.78 5.69
C LEU A 19 5.89 20.40 5.06
N SER A 20 5.88 20.36 3.73
CA SER A 20 6.14 19.13 2.97
C SER A 20 7.38 19.34 2.11
N ILE A 21 8.39 18.52 2.37
CA ILE A 21 9.69 18.57 1.69
C ILE A 21 9.84 17.26 0.93
N THR A 22 9.74 17.35 -0.38
CA THR A 22 9.95 16.23 -1.30
C THR A 22 11.17 16.51 -2.16
N GLN A 23 12.26 15.81 -1.87
CA GLN A 23 13.42 15.80 -2.76
C GLN A 23 13.15 14.81 -3.89
N SER A 24 12.97 15.31 -5.11
CA SER A 24 12.75 14.49 -6.30
C SER A 24 14.09 14.04 -6.89
N THR A 25 14.16 12.80 -7.38
CA THR A 25 15.30 12.23 -8.13
C THR A 25 15.80 13.08 -9.30
N GLN A 26 14.93 13.93 -9.87
CA GLN A 26 15.27 14.78 -11.01
C GLN A 26 16.16 15.98 -10.64
N TRP A 27 16.33 16.23 -9.35
CA TRP A 27 17.13 17.34 -8.87
C TRP A 27 18.50 16.77 -8.52
N PRO A 28 19.60 17.29 -9.08
CA PRO A 28 20.91 16.94 -8.58
C PRO A 28 20.89 17.15 -7.06
N PRO A 29 21.60 16.35 -6.24
CA PRO A 29 21.66 16.47 -4.78
C PRO A 29 22.31 17.81 -4.38
N ARG A 30 21.64 18.89 -4.72
CA ARG A 30 21.81 20.22 -4.19
C ARG A 30 21.08 20.13 -2.88
N TYR A 31 21.88 19.93 -1.84
CA TYR A 31 21.49 20.00 -0.44
C TYR A 31 20.34 20.98 -0.27
N PHE A 32 19.13 20.46 -0.08
CA PHE A 32 18.03 21.28 0.36
C PHE A 32 18.44 21.88 1.70
N ASP A 33 18.64 23.20 1.76
CA ASP A 33 19.15 23.84 2.96
C ASP A 33 18.03 23.97 3.99
N PHE A 34 17.85 22.92 4.80
CA PHE A 34 16.94 22.94 5.93
C PHE A 34 17.23 24.08 6.93
N SER A 35 18.40 24.72 6.86
CA SER A 35 18.73 25.85 7.73
C SER A 35 17.83 27.06 7.53
N VAL A 36 17.15 27.20 6.39
CA VAL A 36 16.24 28.32 6.12
C VAL A 36 14.91 28.20 6.87
N PHE A 37 14.58 27.02 7.41
CA PHE A 37 13.35 26.77 8.14
C PHE A 37 13.59 26.87 9.65
N HIS A 38 13.08 27.94 10.25
CA HIS A 38 13.00 28.13 11.70
C HIS A 38 11.54 28.02 12.19
N CYS A 39 10.79 27.10 11.60
CA CYS A 39 9.40 26.87 11.96
C CYS A 39 9.31 26.35 13.40
N THR A 40 8.41 26.92 14.19
CA THR A 40 8.14 26.53 15.59
C THR A 40 6.67 26.20 15.85
N ASN A 41 5.81 26.34 14.83
CA ASN A 41 4.35 26.16 14.93
C ASN A 41 3.81 25.12 13.94
N LEU A 42 4.65 24.20 13.46
CA LEU A 42 4.23 23.13 12.57
C LEU A 42 3.28 22.17 13.30
N LEU A 43 2.24 21.76 12.59
CA LEU A 43 1.33 20.68 12.97
C LEU A 43 1.50 19.46 12.07
N GLU A 44 1.92 19.68 10.83
CA GLU A 44 2.16 18.62 9.84
C GLU A 44 3.55 18.82 9.23
N LEU A 45 4.31 17.75 9.19
CA LEU A 45 5.66 17.73 8.64
C LEU A 45 5.87 16.46 7.82
N ASP A 46 6.11 16.64 6.53
CA ASP A 46 6.54 15.56 5.65
C ASP A 46 7.98 15.80 5.20
N ILE A 47 8.85 14.82 5.44
CA ILE A 47 10.24 14.83 5.03
C ILE A 47 10.48 13.58 4.19
N PHE A 48 10.60 13.79 2.88
CA PHE A 48 10.98 12.78 1.90
C PHE A 48 12.33 13.16 1.29
N LEU A 49 13.37 12.48 1.74
CA LEU A 49 14.73 12.64 1.24
C LEU A 49 15.06 11.47 0.35
N ASP A 50 15.08 11.71 -0.96
CA ASP A 50 15.63 10.76 -1.91
C ASP A 50 17.13 11.05 -2.08
N ASP A 51 17.98 10.04 -1.86
CA ASP A 51 19.42 10.16 -2.05
C ASP A 51 19.83 10.15 -3.52
N GLY A 52 18.87 10.05 -4.46
CA GLY A 52 19.18 9.89 -5.87
C GLY A 52 19.99 8.62 -6.06
N GLY A 53 19.56 7.55 -5.40
CA GLY A 53 20.22 6.24 -5.43
C GLY A 53 20.59 5.86 -6.86
N PRO A 54 21.70 5.13 -7.07
CA PRO A 54 22.03 4.65 -8.40
C PRO A 54 20.78 3.99 -8.94
N VAL A 55 20.31 4.43 -10.11
CA VAL A 55 19.22 3.77 -10.82
C VAL A 55 19.61 2.30 -10.83
N GLU A 56 18.93 1.47 -10.03
CA GLU A 56 19.12 0.03 -10.04
C GLU A 56 18.79 -0.34 -11.49
N GLN A 57 19.85 -0.51 -12.27
CA GLN A 57 19.77 -1.06 -13.60
C GLN A 57 19.27 -2.47 -13.30
N GLU A 58 17.97 -2.70 -13.48
CA GLU A 58 17.38 -4.03 -13.33
C GLU A 58 18.30 -4.97 -14.12
N ASP A 59 19.05 -5.80 -13.38
CA ASP A 59 19.91 -6.81 -13.98
C ASP A 59 18.95 -7.68 -14.79
N THR A 60 18.93 -7.43 -16.11
CA THR A 60 18.23 -8.23 -17.09
C THR A 60 18.69 -9.66 -16.87
N ASP A 61 17.72 -10.52 -16.56
CA ASP A 61 17.89 -11.95 -16.33
C ASP A 61 18.98 -12.52 -17.26
N ASP A 62 20.08 -12.97 -16.66
CA ASP A 62 21.04 -13.84 -17.32
C ASP A 62 20.25 -15.03 -17.87
N GLU A 63 20.25 -15.15 -19.20
CA GLU A 63 19.76 -16.32 -19.91
C GLU A 63 20.46 -17.57 -19.31
N GLU A 64 19.75 -18.34 -18.50
CA GLU A 64 20.16 -19.71 -18.18
C GLU A 64 20.09 -20.49 -19.48
N GLU A 65 21.24 -20.59 -20.16
CA GLU A 65 21.46 -21.51 -21.27
C GLU A 65 21.11 -22.95 -20.83
N ASP A 66 20.16 -23.52 -21.55
CA ASP A 66 19.86 -24.95 -21.57
C ASP A 66 21.14 -25.78 -21.67
N THR A 67 21.44 -26.56 -20.63
CA THR A 67 22.32 -27.72 -20.76
C THR A 67 21.59 -28.95 -20.27
N ASP A 68 20.97 -29.63 -21.24
CA ASP A 68 20.71 -31.06 -21.20
C ASP A 68 22.04 -31.79 -20.98
N ASP A 69 22.19 -32.51 -19.85
CA ASP A 69 23.02 -33.71 -19.86
C ASP A 69 22.66 -34.68 -18.72
N ASP A 70 22.08 -35.80 -19.14
CA ASP A 70 22.04 -37.06 -18.41
C ASP A 70 23.48 -37.51 -18.07
N GLN A 71 23.84 -37.56 -16.77
CA GLN A 71 24.74 -38.61 -16.31
C GLN A 71 24.71 -38.90 -14.81
N LYS A 72 24.55 -40.20 -14.56
CA LYS A 72 24.49 -40.91 -13.30
C LYS A 72 25.89 -41.39 -12.92
N ILE A 73 26.51 -40.83 -11.88
CA ILE A 73 27.66 -41.47 -11.20
C ILE A 73 27.60 -41.18 -9.69
N ASP A 74 27.44 -42.26 -8.91
CA ASP A 74 27.74 -42.38 -7.49
C ASP A 74 29.26 -42.57 -7.32
N PHE A 75 29.92 -41.91 -6.36
CA PHE A 75 31.02 -42.44 -5.51
C PHE A 75 31.65 -41.35 -4.60
N GLY A 76 31.67 -41.61 -3.28
CA GLY A 76 32.91 -41.67 -2.48
C GLY A 76 33.61 -40.39 -1.97
N GLU A 77 33.50 -40.19 -0.66
CA GLU A 77 34.47 -39.65 0.34
C GLU A 77 35.77 -38.89 -0.03
N ALA A 78 36.01 -37.85 0.79
CA ALA A 78 37.28 -37.39 1.42
C ALA A 78 38.10 -36.22 0.81
N GLY A 79 38.52 -35.32 1.72
CA GLY A 79 39.64 -34.35 1.59
C GLY A 79 39.18 -32.91 1.34
N SER A 80 39.14 -31.99 2.32
CA SER A 80 40.25 -31.33 3.05
C SER A 80 41.21 -30.49 2.19
N SER A 81 41.29 -29.20 2.55
CA SER A 81 42.31 -28.17 2.27
C SER A 81 42.22 -27.30 1.00
N SER A 82 41.98 -26.01 1.21
CA SER A 82 42.66 -24.84 0.59
C SER A 82 42.13 -23.60 1.35
N GLU A 83 42.93 -22.88 2.16
CA GLU A 83 43.89 -21.82 1.75
C GLU A 83 43.29 -20.95 0.63
N GLY A 84 42.92 -19.69 0.82
CA GLY A 84 43.68 -18.61 1.44
C GLY A 84 43.72 -17.48 0.40
N GLY A 85 42.91 -16.43 0.60
CA GLY A 85 42.74 -15.36 -0.38
C GLY A 85 42.27 -14.06 0.27
N LEU A 86 43.16 -13.47 1.06
CA LEU A 86 42.97 -12.18 1.72
C LEU A 86 43.09 -11.06 0.67
N VAL A 87 41.98 -10.58 0.12
CA VAL A 87 41.96 -9.37 -0.72
C VAL A 87 41.70 -8.18 0.20
N THR A 88 42.79 -7.51 0.59
CA THR A 88 42.80 -6.19 1.23
C THR A 88 43.17 -5.17 0.16
N GLY A 89 42.30 -4.20 -0.13
CA GLY A 89 42.66 -3.15 -1.09
C GLY A 89 41.51 -2.40 -1.74
N GLY A 90 40.63 -1.79 -0.95
CA GLY A 90 39.64 -0.81 -1.44
C GLY A 90 39.85 0.52 -0.75
N ALA A 91 40.60 1.42 -1.39
CA ALA A 91 40.91 2.75 -0.90
C ALA A 91 39.64 3.54 -0.56
N GLY A 92 39.63 4.15 0.63
CA GLY A 92 38.52 4.92 1.17
C GLY A 92 38.07 6.04 0.24
N ARG A 93 36.85 5.92 -0.28
CA ARG A 93 36.00 7.09 -0.50
C ARG A 93 35.70 7.68 0.86
N GLY A 94 36.32 8.81 1.18
CA GLY A 94 35.95 9.59 2.35
C GLY A 94 34.45 9.86 2.30
N GLY A 95 33.71 9.23 3.20
CA GLY A 95 32.29 9.46 3.37
C GLY A 95 32.11 10.93 3.68
N ALA A 96 31.53 11.67 2.73
CA ALA A 96 30.97 12.97 3.04
C ALA A 96 29.95 12.71 4.15
N GLU A 97 30.25 13.19 5.37
CA GLU A 97 29.33 13.12 6.50
C GLU A 97 27.97 13.60 6.03
N SER A 98 26.95 12.78 6.22
CA SER A 98 25.58 13.07 5.84
C SER A 98 24.99 14.14 6.77
N VAL A 99 25.38 15.39 6.52
CA VAL A 99 24.88 16.63 7.13
C VAL A 99 23.33 16.76 7.17
N PRO A 100 22.51 16.19 6.24
CA PRO A 100 21.06 16.41 6.23
C PRO A 100 20.30 16.02 7.50
N SER A 101 20.79 15.01 8.25
CA SER A 101 20.07 14.47 9.41
C SER A 101 19.93 15.48 10.57
N SER A 102 20.98 16.27 10.84
CA SER A 102 21.02 17.19 12.00
C SER A 102 19.96 18.29 11.93
N TYR A 103 19.61 18.77 10.74
CA TYR A 103 18.63 19.83 10.58
C TYR A 103 17.19 19.33 10.68
N ALA A 104 16.89 18.14 10.13
CA ALA A 104 15.60 17.50 10.31
C ALA A 104 15.31 17.29 11.80
N LYS A 105 16.30 16.78 12.56
CA LYS A 105 16.20 16.65 14.03
C LYS A 105 15.93 17.99 14.73
N ARG A 106 16.60 19.07 14.33
CA ARG A 106 16.35 20.40 14.89
C ARG A 106 14.94 20.90 14.60
N LEU A 107 14.41 20.64 13.40
CA LEU A 107 13.03 20.97 13.03
C LEU A 107 12.05 20.18 13.88
N LEU A 108 12.27 18.88 14.05
CA LEU A 108 11.50 18.04 14.97
C LEU A 108 11.54 18.64 16.38
N GLY A 109 12.73 18.87 16.94
CA GLY A 109 12.98 19.47 18.27
C GLY A 109 12.32 20.83 18.51
N SER A 110 12.06 21.60 17.44
CA SER A 110 11.46 22.93 17.53
C SER A 110 9.92 22.92 17.46
N ASN A 111 9.30 21.75 17.21
CA ASN A 111 7.86 21.63 16.97
C ASN A 111 7.22 20.48 17.78
N PRO A 112 7.22 20.55 19.12
CA PRO A 112 6.65 19.49 19.98
C PRO A 112 5.13 19.29 19.79
N GLN A 113 4.42 20.27 19.23
CA GLN A 113 2.98 20.22 18.93
C GLN A 113 2.60 19.49 17.64
N LEU A 114 3.55 18.85 16.95
CA LEU A 114 3.28 18.09 15.73
C LEU A 114 2.16 17.07 15.94
N GLN A 115 1.23 17.02 14.99
CA GLN A 115 0.11 16.09 14.94
C GLN A 115 0.31 15.03 13.86
N CYS A 116 0.93 15.40 12.74
CA CYS A 116 1.23 14.48 11.65
C CYS A 116 2.73 14.56 11.32
N LEU A 117 3.37 13.40 11.29
CA LEU A 117 4.77 13.27 10.90
C LEU A 117 4.89 12.16 9.85
N SER A 118 5.31 12.52 8.65
CA SER A 118 5.80 11.58 7.65
C SER A 118 7.30 11.76 7.52
N TRP A 119 8.07 10.75 7.92
CA TRP A 119 9.51 10.82 7.90
C TRP A 119 10.10 9.64 7.15
N SER A 120 10.66 9.94 5.99
CA SER A 120 11.33 8.97 5.14
C SER A 120 12.82 9.22 5.17
N ARG A 121 13.56 8.14 5.36
CA ARG A 121 15.01 8.16 5.18
C ARG A 121 15.36 8.00 3.70
N PRO A 122 16.52 8.51 3.27
CA PRO A 122 17.14 8.03 2.05
C PRO A 122 17.47 6.53 2.06
N TYR A 123 17.74 5.95 0.89
CA TYR A 123 17.77 4.50 0.63
C TYR A 123 18.85 3.68 1.37
N ASP A 124 19.70 4.28 2.21
CA ASP A 124 20.66 3.52 3.01
C ASP A 124 19.96 2.93 4.25
N TYR A 125 20.06 1.63 4.54
CA TYR A 125 19.34 0.98 5.67
C TYR A 125 20.15 0.95 6.99
N THR A 126 21.20 1.77 7.12
CA THR A 126 22.24 1.62 8.16
C THR A 126 22.13 2.51 9.41
N THR A 127 21.46 3.65 9.31
CA THR A 127 21.18 4.63 10.37
C THR A 127 19.91 4.23 11.09
N ALA A 128 20.09 3.86 12.35
CA ALA A 128 19.01 3.59 13.26
C ALA A 128 18.18 4.84 13.57
N LEU A 129 16.88 4.65 13.73
CA LEU A 129 15.94 5.68 14.14
C LEU A 129 16.21 6.09 15.59
N ASP A 130 16.41 7.38 15.84
CA ASP A 130 16.70 7.88 17.19
C ASP A 130 15.40 8.07 17.98
N VAL A 131 15.31 7.43 19.14
CA VAL A 131 14.10 7.46 19.98
C VAL A 131 13.90 8.84 20.61
N GLU A 132 15.00 9.54 20.92
CA GLU A 132 14.97 10.85 21.58
C GLU A 132 14.30 11.92 20.71
N ASP A 133 14.34 11.76 19.38
CA ASP A 133 13.68 12.67 18.44
C ASP A 133 12.14 12.68 18.61
N PHE A 134 11.56 11.66 19.28
CA PHE A 134 10.11 11.50 19.45
C PHE A 134 9.59 11.80 20.86
N VAL A 135 10.46 11.90 21.86
CA VAL A 135 10.07 11.99 23.29
C VAL A 135 9.13 13.17 23.59
N GLN A 136 9.27 14.26 22.83
CA GLN A 136 8.50 15.48 22.99
C GLN A 136 7.10 15.45 22.35
N PHE A 137 6.78 14.47 21.50
CA PHE A 137 5.55 14.47 20.70
C PHE A 137 4.35 13.86 21.42
N THR A 138 3.87 14.52 22.47
CA THR A 138 2.72 14.04 23.25
C THR A 138 1.38 14.16 22.52
N GLY A 139 1.35 14.84 21.36
CA GLY A 139 0.14 15.13 20.58
C GLY A 139 0.10 14.47 19.20
N LEU A 140 1.06 13.59 18.89
CA LEU A 140 1.19 12.99 17.56
C LEU A 140 0.04 12.02 17.28
N GLN A 141 -0.74 12.30 16.23
CA GLN A 141 -1.90 11.53 15.81
C GLN A 141 -1.60 10.62 14.62
N SER A 142 -0.76 11.06 13.68
CA SER A 142 -0.38 10.28 12.50
C SER A 142 1.14 10.18 12.41
N LEU A 143 1.65 8.96 12.32
CA LEU A 143 3.08 8.67 12.16
C LEU A 143 3.28 7.77 10.95
N ARG A 144 4.00 8.26 9.95
CA ARG A 144 4.48 7.49 8.80
C ARG A 144 6.01 7.44 8.85
N LEU A 145 6.56 6.22 8.90
CA LEU A 145 7.99 5.96 8.88
C LEU A 145 8.33 5.14 7.65
N THR A 146 9.26 5.62 6.83
CA THR A 146 9.68 4.94 5.61
C THR A 146 11.20 4.77 5.57
N LEU A 147 11.68 3.57 5.25
CA LEU A 147 13.12 3.24 5.06
C LEU A 147 14.01 3.41 6.32
N TRP A 148 13.41 3.37 7.53
CA TRP A 148 14.17 3.46 8.78
C TRP A 148 14.69 2.11 9.26
N ASP A 149 15.81 2.11 9.99
CA ASP A 149 16.21 0.96 10.80
C ASP A 149 15.67 1.12 12.23
N CYS A 150 14.82 0.18 12.63
CA CYS A 150 14.16 0.13 13.93
C CYS A 150 14.64 -1.04 14.79
N SER A 151 15.88 -1.49 14.56
CA SER A 151 16.60 -2.48 15.38
C SER A 151 16.58 -2.12 16.87
N ASP A 152 16.86 -3.10 17.73
CA ASP A 152 16.89 -2.94 19.20
C ASP A 152 15.56 -2.46 19.82
N GLY A 153 14.46 -2.65 19.10
CA GLY A 153 13.12 -2.28 19.54
C GLY A 153 12.81 -0.79 19.60
N ARG A 154 13.58 0.02 18.88
CA ARG A 154 13.39 1.48 18.75
C ARG A 154 11.96 1.85 18.38
N LEU A 155 11.35 1.15 17.42
CA LEU A 155 9.95 1.38 17.05
C LEU A 155 9.01 1.17 18.24
N GLY A 156 9.21 0.11 19.03
CA GLY A 156 8.42 -0.14 20.23
C GLY A 156 8.57 0.98 21.28
N MET A 157 9.78 1.54 21.45
CA MET A 157 10.03 2.65 22.37
C MET A 157 9.30 3.92 21.92
N ILE A 158 9.37 4.25 20.63
CA ILE A 158 8.69 5.39 20.03
C ILE A 158 7.18 5.25 20.19
N LEU A 159 6.63 4.10 19.82
CA LEU A 159 5.19 3.82 19.93
C LEU A 159 4.70 3.90 21.39
N LYS A 160 5.51 3.45 22.36
CA LYS A 160 5.19 3.63 23.78
C LYS A 160 5.12 5.11 24.17
N GLY A 161 6.03 5.95 23.65
CA GLY A 161 6.04 7.39 23.90
C GLY A 161 4.83 8.13 23.34
N VAL A 162 4.32 7.72 22.18
CA VAL A 162 3.17 8.36 21.50
C VAL A 162 1.85 7.61 21.66
N ALA A 163 1.81 6.61 22.54
CA ALA A 163 0.70 5.64 22.63
C ALA A 163 -0.67 6.29 22.86
N GLU A 164 -0.72 7.33 23.70
CA GLU A 164 -1.97 7.99 24.10
C GLU A 164 -2.54 8.93 23.05
N SER A 165 -1.76 9.32 22.03
CA SER A 165 -2.17 10.26 21.00
C SER A 165 -2.35 9.63 19.62
N LEU A 166 -1.61 8.55 19.33
CA LEU A 166 -1.51 7.97 18.00
C LEU A 166 -2.83 7.33 17.54
N LYS A 167 -3.29 7.73 16.35
CA LYS A 167 -4.49 7.23 15.67
C LYS A 167 -4.16 6.47 14.39
N GLU A 168 -3.10 6.88 13.70
CA GLU A 168 -2.68 6.32 12.42
C GLU A 168 -1.20 5.99 12.48
N LEU A 169 -0.85 4.76 12.09
CA LEU A 169 0.53 4.30 12.00
C LEU A 169 0.76 3.70 10.62
N CYS A 170 1.72 4.25 9.89
CA CYS A 170 2.24 3.66 8.67
C CYS A 170 3.73 3.33 8.83
N VAL A 171 4.10 2.09 8.56
CA VAL A 171 5.47 1.60 8.60
C VAL A 171 5.78 0.99 7.24
N ASP A 172 6.65 1.63 6.48
CA ASP A 172 6.99 1.23 5.11
C ASP A 172 8.50 0.96 4.94
N ARG A 173 8.84 -0.25 4.50
CA ARG A 173 10.22 -0.72 4.28
C ARG A 173 11.15 -0.46 5.48
N VAL A 174 10.64 -0.57 6.71
CA VAL A 174 11.42 -0.40 7.94
C VAL A 174 12.15 -1.70 8.31
N GLY A 175 13.45 -1.60 8.58
CA GLY A 175 14.33 -2.70 9.00
C GLY A 175 14.38 -2.91 10.52
N GLY A 176 15.03 -3.99 10.97
CA GLY A 176 15.32 -4.21 12.39
C GLY A 176 14.13 -4.63 13.28
N ILE A 177 13.00 -4.97 12.65
CA ILE A 177 11.79 -5.35 13.37
C ILE A 177 11.89 -6.82 13.81
N GLU A 178 12.19 -7.06 15.08
CA GLU A 178 12.34 -8.41 15.68
C GLU A 178 11.34 -8.66 16.82
N ALA A 179 10.84 -9.89 16.96
CA ALA A 179 9.83 -10.27 17.95
C ALA A 179 10.17 -9.91 19.42
N GLY A 180 11.45 -10.02 19.80
CA GLY A 180 11.93 -9.74 21.16
C GLY A 180 11.83 -8.26 21.57
N ASN A 181 11.62 -7.36 20.61
CA ASN A 181 11.66 -5.92 20.80
C ASN A 181 10.54 -5.37 21.69
N PHE A 182 9.47 -6.14 21.91
CA PHE A 182 8.33 -5.77 22.74
C PHE A 182 8.45 -6.20 24.21
N SER A 183 9.37 -7.11 24.49
CA SER A 183 9.48 -7.80 25.79
C SER A 183 10.64 -7.28 26.64
N SER A 184 11.55 -6.50 26.04
CA SER A 184 12.70 -5.97 26.74
C SER A 184 12.28 -4.91 27.77
N PRO A 185 12.64 -5.07 29.06
CA PRO A 185 12.37 -4.06 30.07
C PRO A 185 13.08 -2.77 29.69
N LEU A 186 12.29 -1.73 29.47
CA LEU A 186 12.77 -0.41 29.09
C LEU A 186 13.42 0.27 30.30
N THR A 187 14.71 0.06 30.50
CA THR A 187 15.53 1.06 31.18
C THR A 187 15.71 2.23 30.21
N ILE A 188 14.70 3.11 30.12
CA ILE A 188 14.95 4.46 29.59
C ILE A 188 15.94 5.07 30.57
N PRO A 189 17.20 5.36 30.19
CA PRO A 189 18.16 5.95 31.08
C PRO A 189 17.64 7.35 31.42
N THR A 190 16.90 7.45 32.51
CA THR A 190 16.50 8.76 33.01
C THR A 190 17.80 9.40 33.47
N ALA A 191 18.16 10.56 32.92
CA ALA A 191 19.41 11.29 33.20
C ALA A 191 19.62 11.66 34.69
N SER A 192 18.74 11.21 35.58
CA SER A 192 18.74 11.42 37.03
C SER A 192 19.11 10.18 37.86
N GLN A 193 19.40 9.01 37.26
CA GLN A 193 19.68 7.76 38.00
C GLN A 193 21.18 7.43 38.19
N LEU A 194 22.07 8.43 38.18
CA LEU A 194 23.51 8.26 38.38
C LEU A 194 23.99 8.38 39.84
N SER A 195 23.10 8.31 40.82
CA SER A 195 23.53 8.37 42.22
C SER A 195 22.71 7.46 43.12
N HIS A 196 23.43 6.54 43.77
CA HIS A 196 23.09 5.73 44.93
C HIS A 196 22.42 4.35 44.74
N GLU A 197 23.24 3.37 45.12
CA GLU A 197 22.95 2.24 46.01
C GLU A 197 22.47 0.91 45.42
N GLU A 198 23.40 -0.04 45.49
CA GLU A 198 23.24 -1.49 45.45
C GLU A 198 22.24 -1.97 46.52
N SER A 199 20.95 -1.98 46.22
CA SER A 199 19.99 -2.77 46.99
C SER A 199 19.55 -3.98 46.18
N ARG A 200 20.02 -5.15 46.62
CA ARG A 200 19.52 -6.47 46.21
C ARG A 200 18.02 -6.54 46.52
N TYR A 201 17.17 -6.47 45.51
CA TYR A 201 15.74 -6.76 45.63
C TYR A 201 15.34 -7.93 44.71
N ASP A 202 14.40 -8.69 45.24
CA ASP A 202 13.76 -9.90 44.73
C ASP A 202 13.46 -9.89 43.23
N VAL A 203 13.81 -11.02 42.61
CA VAL A 203 13.40 -11.42 41.25
C VAL A 203 11.96 -11.94 41.29
N ASP A 204 11.03 -11.11 41.75
CA ASP A 204 9.60 -11.46 41.78
C ASP A 204 8.83 -10.56 40.80
N THR A 205 8.43 -11.18 39.68
CA THR A 205 7.50 -10.65 38.68
C THR A 205 7.85 -9.26 38.13
N VAL A 206 8.82 -9.22 37.21
CA VAL A 206 8.89 -8.16 36.20
C VAL A 206 7.58 -8.24 35.42
N ARG A 207 6.57 -7.50 35.87
CA ARG A 207 5.38 -7.18 35.08
C ARG A 207 5.94 -6.46 33.86
N THR A 208 6.05 -7.18 32.75
CA THR A 208 6.26 -6.58 31.45
C THR A 208 5.19 -5.51 31.30
N ASP A 209 5.60 -4.24 31.35
CA ASP A 209 4.73 -3.08 31.22
C ASP A 209 3.98 -3.22 29.90
N LYS A 210 2.76 -3.76 29.99
CA LYS A 210 1.92 -4.04 28.84
C LYS A 210 1.31 -2.73 28.39
N TRP A 211 2.08 -1.96 27.64
CA TRP A 211 1.59 -0.76 26.98
C TRP A 211 0.68 -1.14 25.80
N THR A 212 -0.30 -0.29 25.52
CA THR A 212 -1.28 -0.45 24.45
C THR A 212 -1.32 0.82 23.61
N LEU A 213 -1.91 0.75 22.41
CA LEU A 213 -2.22 1.86 21.54
C LEU A 213 -3.74 2.07 21.54
N PRO A 214 -4.31 2.67 22.62
CA PRO A 214 -5.75 2.68 22.86
C PRO A 214 -6.54 3.55 21.88
N ARG A 215 -5.86 4.32 21.02
CA ARG A 215 -6.47 5.22 20.03
C ARG A 215 -6.12 4.88 18.59
N LEU A 216 -5.28 3.86 18.35
CA LEU A 216 -4.89 3.51 16.99
C LEU A 216 -6.09 2.91 16.25
N GLU A 217 -6.52 3.58 15.19
CA GLU A 217 -7.64 3.20 14.34
C GLU A 217 -7.18 2.68 12.97
N LEU A 218 -6.03 3.15 12.48
CA LEU A 218 -5.45 2.73 11.19
C LEU A 218 -4.02 2.22 11.37
N LEU A 219 -3.76 1.03 10.82
CA LEU A 219 -2.43 0.43 10.76
C LEU A 219 -2.09 0.05 9.32
N GLU A 220 -1.05 0.66 8.76
CA GLU A 220 -0.50 0.36 7.44
C GLU A 220 0.91 -0.23 7.59
N LEU A 221 1.12 -1.44 7.09
CA LEU A 221 2.37 -2.19 7.20
C LEU A 221 2.84 -2.62 5.82
N CYS A 222 3.93 -2.03 5.37
CA CYS A 222 4.59 -2.38 4.12
C CYS A 222 5.98 -2.93 4.48
N ALA A 223 6.14 -4.26 4.52
CA ALA A 223 7.42 -4.88 4.93
C ALA A 223 7.91 -5.87 3.86
N ARG A 224 9.18 -5.76 3.47
CA ARG A 224 9.85 -6.70 2.55
C ARG A 224 10.12 -8.07 3.18
N LYS A 225 10.34 -8.12 4.49
CA LYS A 225 10.58 -9.34 5.27
C LYS A 225 9.98 -9.15 6.67
N PRO A 226 8.67 -9.26 6.84
CA PRO A 226 8.04 -9.06 8.13
C PRO A 226 8.57 -10.06 9.16
N ASN A 227 8.71 -9.63 10.40
CA ASN A 227 8.70 -10.55 11.52
C ASN A 227 7.23 -10.76 11.95
N ASN A 228 6.66 -11.90 11.59
CA ASN A 228 5.24 -12.20 11.84
C ASN A 228 4.86 -12.13 13.33
N GLU A 229 5.76 -12.55 14.22
CA GLU A 229 5.53 -12.50 15.66
C GLU A 229 5.52 -11.06 16.16
N TYR A 230 6.44 -10.21 15.69
CA TYR A 230 6.40 -8.78 16.00
C TYR A 230 5.09 -8.15 15.54
N ILE A 231 4.68 -8.37 14.28
CA ILE A 231 3.46 -7.76 13.75
C ILE A 231 2.23 -8.24 14.52
N SER A 232 2.19 -9.52 14.87
CA SER A 232 1.13 -10.09 15.71
C SER A 232 1.09 -9.42 17.09
N GLU A 233 2.23 -9.23 17.75
CA GLU A 233 2.32 -8.51 19.03
C GLU A 233 1.92 -7.03 18.91
N LEU A 234 2.26 -6.37 17.80
CA LEU A 234 1.81 -5.00 17.53
C LEU A 234 0.27 -4.94 17.43
N ILE A 235 -0.34 -5.83 16.66
CA ILE A 235 -1.80 -5.93 16.51
C ILE A 235 -2.48 -6.15 17.87
N LYS A 236 -1.93 -7.03 18.71
CA LYS A 236 -2.46 -7.28 20.07
C LYS A 236 -2.50 -6.05 20.97
N ARG A 237 -1.72 -5.01 20.65
CA ARG A 237 -1.67 -3.74 21.38
C ARG A 237 -2.68 -2.71 20.86
N CYS A 238 -3.41 -2.99 19.78
CA CYS A 238 -4.29 -2.03 19.09
C CYS A 238 -5.78 -2.40 19.23
N PRO A 239 -6.39 -2.27 20.43
CA PRO A 239 -7.75 -2.76 20.68
C PRO A 239 -8.86 -2.02 19.93
N LYS A 240 -8.59 -0.82 19.41
CA LYS A 240 -9.56 0.01 18.66
C LYS A 240 -9.27 0.09 17.16
N LEU A 241 -8.49 -0.85 16.65
CA LEU A 241 -8.10 -0.89 15.25
C LEU A 241 -9.33 -1.13 14.37
N LYS A 242 -9.55 -0.23 13.40
CA LYS A 242 -10.67 -0.27 12.45
C LYS A 242 -10.22 -0.60 11.03
N GLU A 243 -9.03 -0.17 10.66
CA GLU A 243 -8.49 -0.32 9.32
C GLU A 243 -7.08 -0.91 9.36
N VAL A 244 -6.87 -1.95 8.56
CA VAL A 244 -5.57 -2.60 8.41
C VAL A 244 -5.21 -2.69 6.94
N VAL A 245 -4.00 -2.23 6.64
CA VAL A 245 -3.41 -2.27 5.31
C VAL A 245 -2.12 -3.09 5.36
N PHE A 246 -2.08 -4.20 4.64
CA PHE A 246 -0.90 -5.02 4.48
C PHE A 246 -0.37 -4.88 3.04
N CYS A 247 0.83 -4.33 2.90
CA CYS A 247 1.55 -4.24 1.64
C CYS A 247 2.71 -5.24 1.63
N VAL A 248 2.44 -6.41 1.09
CA VAL A 248 3.35 -7.56 1.02
C VAL A 248 4.12 -7.43 -0.28
N SER A 249 5.44 -7.30 -0.19
CA SER A 249 6.31 -7.20 -1.37
C SER A 249 7.11 -8.48 -1.58
N TYR A 250 7.63 -9.08 -0.50
CA TYR A 250 8.36 -10.34 -0.54
C TYR A 250 8.25 -11.07 0.82
N GLY A 251 8.53 -12.37 0.85
CA GLY A 251 8.65 -13.16 2.08
C GLY A 251 7.39 -13.93 2.52
N ARG A 252 7.59 -14.89 3.44
CA ARG A 252 6.52 -15.75 3.98
C ARG A 252 5.86 -15.08 5.18
N TRP A 253 4.74 -14.41 4.93
CA TRP A 253 3.86 -13.91 5.98
C TRP A 253 3.09 -15.08 6.61
N ASP A 254 2.95 -15.11 7.92
CA ASP A 254 2.08 -16.07 8.62
C ASP A 254 0.71 -15.43 8.84
N PHE A 255 -0.08 -15.45 7.77
CA PHE A 255 -1.41 -14.87 7.79
C PHE A 255 -2.37 -15.57 8.75
N ASN A 256 -2.12 -16.83 9.14
CA ASN A 256 -2.94 -17.51 10.13
C ASN A 256 -2.73 -16.89 11.51
N CYS A 257 -1.48 -16.65 11.90
CA CYS A 257 -1.16 -16.01 13.17
C CYS A 257 -1.67 -14.55 13.21
N LEU A 258 -1.54 -13.83 12.10
CA LEU A 258 -2.06 -12.47 11.95
C LEU A 258 -3.60 -12.44 12.03
N ALA A 259 -4.27 -13.34 11.32
CA ALA A 259 -5.71 -13.51 11.35
C ALA A 259 -6.21 -13.79 12.77
N ALA A 260 -5.57 -14.72 13.49
CA ALA A 260 -5.90 -15.01 14.88
C ALA A 260 -5.69 -13.80 15.80
N SER A 261 -4.63 -13.03 15.59
CA SER A 261 -4.34 -11.82 16.37
C SER A 261 -5.39 -10.73 16.12
N LEU A 262 -5.75 -10.48 14.86
CA LEU A 262 -6.82 -9.53 14.49
C LEU A 262 -8.16 -9.93 15.11
N GLY A 263 -8.56 -11.20 14.95
CA GLY A 263 -9.84 -11.69 15.48
C GLY A 263 -9.93 -11.75 16.99
N GLY A 264 -8.79 -11.95 17.68
CA GLY A 264 -8.73 -12.01 19.13
C GLY A 264 -8.65 -10.64 19.81
N HIS A 265 -8.07 -9.64 19.15
CA HIS A 265 -7.67 -8.38 19.80
C HIS A 265 -8.24 -7.11 19.17
N CYS A 266 -8.74 -7.17 17.95
CA CYS A 266 -9.25 -6.03 17.21
C CYS A 266 -10.71 -6.28 16.79
N PRO A 267 -11.66 -6.29 17.75
CA PRO A 267 -13.04 -6.66 17.49
C PRO A 267 -13.78 -5.66 16.58
N ASP A 268 -13.26 -4.46 16.36
CA ASP A 268 -13.94 -3.38 15.62
C ASP A 268 -13.38 -3.17 14.19
N ILE A 269 -12.66 -4.14 13.61
CA ILE A 269 -12.10 -4.01 12.25
C ILE A 269 -13.22 -3.89 11.21
N GLU A 270 -13.24 -2.79 10.46
CA GLU A 270 -14.19 -2.48 9.39
C GLU A 270 -13.56 -2.53 7.99
N SER A 271 -12.26 -2.31 7.87
CA SER A 271 -11.54 -2.21 6.59
C SER A 271 -10.32 -3.11 6.56
N LEU A 272 -10.22 -3.95 5.53
CA LEU A 272 -9.08 -4.80 5.27
C LEU A 272 -8.56 -4.56 3.85
N LEU A 273 -7.32 -4.11 3.73
CA LEU A 273 -6.60 -3.96 2.47
C LEU A 273 -5.38 -4.88 2.48
N VAL A 274 -5.23 -5.72 1.45
CA VAL A 274 -4.06 -6.57 1.27
C VAL A 274 -3.56 -6.49 -0.17
N ALA A 275 -2.32 -6.07 -0.37
CA ALA A 275 -1.74 -5.88 -1.70
C ALA A 275 -0.26 -6.24 -1.71
N PRO A 276 0.32 -6.54 -2.87
CA PRO A 276 0.05 -7.70 -3.73
C PRO A 276 0.47 -9.05 -3.11
N ASP A 277 0.27 -10.16 -3.85
CA ASP A 277 0.90 -11.48 -3.62
C ASP A 277 0.51 -12.31 -2.39
N ILE A 278 -0.79 -12.35 -2.06
CA ILE A 278 -1.31 -13.34 -1.10
C ILE A 278 -2.01 -14.50 -1.81
N THR A 279 -1.89 -15.70 -1.23
CA THR A 279 -2.65 -16.85 -1.69
C THR A 279 -4.13 -16.74 -1.27
N ARG A 280 -4.99 -17.47 -1.96
CA ARG A 280 -6.43 -17.54 -1.64
C ARG A 280 -6.70 -18.01 -0.20
N GLN A 281 -5.91 -18.97 0.29
CA GLN A 281 -6.06 -19.52 1.64
C GLN A 281 -5.70 -18.50 2.72
N GLU A 282 -4.69 -17.68 2.47
CA GLU A 282 -4.26 -16.61 3.38
C GLU A 282 -5.29 -15.47 3.42
N ALA A 283 -5.82 -15.06 2.25
CA ALA A 283 -6.91 -14.09 2.15
C ALA A 283 -8.16 -14.58 2.91
N GLU A 284 -8.51 -15.86 2.72
CA GLU A 284 -9.63 -16.51 3.38
C GLU A 284 -9.47 -16.52 4.90
N ALA A 285 -8.29 -16.89 5.39
CA ALA A 285 -7.99 -16.89 6.82
C ALA A 285 -8.16 -15.47 7.41
N LEU A 286 -7.53 -14.46 6.82
CA LEU A 286 -7.64 -13.07 7.29
C LEU A 286 -9.10 -12.62 7.39
N ILE A 287 -9.88 -12.79 6.32
CA ILE A 287 -11.28 -12.31 6.27
C ILE A 287 -12.14 -13.05 7.29
N ARG A 288 -12.01 -14.38 7.37
CA ARG A 288 -12.80 -15.20 8.29
C ARG A 288 -12.59 -14.80 9.74
N HIS A 289 -11.39 -14.36 10.09
CA HIS A 289 -11.03 -14.00 11.46
C HIS A 289 -11.16 -12.52 11.78
N CYS A 290 -11.32 -11.61 10.82
CA CYS A 290 -11.52 -10.17 11.12
C CYS A 290 -12.80 -9.87 11.93
N SER A 291 -13.76 -10.80 12.00
CA SER A 291 -14.96 -10.64 12.84
C SER A 291 -15.57 -12.01 13.21
N PRO A 292 -14.98 -12.74 14.17
CA PRO A 292 -15.35 -14.14 14.42
C PRO A 292 -16.76 -14.26 15.03
N SER A 293 -17.25 -13.22 15.70
CA SER A 293 -18.55 -13.21 16.39
C SER A 293 -19.69 -12.65 15.54
N GLN A 294 -19.45 -11.61 14.73
CA GLN A 294 -20.49 -10.93 13.95
C GLN A 294 -19.96 -10.36 12.63
N PRO A 295 -20.75 -10.32 11.54
CA PRO A 295 -20.38 -9.60 10.32
C PRO A 295 -20.14 -8.11 10.60
N GLN A 296 -18.93 -7.60 10.33
CA GLN A 296 -18.68 -6.16 10.48
C GLN A 296 -17.82 -5.52 9.39
N LEU A 297 -17.07 -6.31 8.59
CA LEU A 297 -16.29 -5.76 7.48
C LEU A 297 -17.18 -4.97 6.52
N ARG A 298 -16.75 -3.74 6.25
CA ARG A 298 -17.40 -2.80 5.33
C ARG A 298 -16.58 -2.60 4.08
N LYS A 299 -15.26 -2.72 4.16
CA LYS A 299 -14.36 -2.57 3.02
C LYS A 299 -13.41 -3.74 2.94
N ILE A 300 -13.29 -4.29 1.74
CA ILE A 300 -12.33 -5.31 1.41
C ILE A 300 -11.63 -4.89 0.12
N ARG A 301 -10.31 -4.79 0.17
CA ARG A 301 -9.48 -4.63 -1.02
C ARG A 301 -8.38 -5.68 -1.01
N MET A 302 -8.27 -6.47 -2.07
CA MET A 302 -7.27 -7.52 -2.14
C MET A 302 -6.73 -7.72 -3.55
N THR A 303 -5.45 -8.09 -3.61
CA THR A 303 -4.82 -8.69 -4.79
C THR A 303 -4.68 -10.19 -4.57
N ILE A 304 -5.32 -10.99 -5.42
CA ILE A 304 -5.43 -12.44 -5.25
C ILE A 304 -5.30 -13.19 -6.57
N ASP A 305 -4.85 -14.42 -6.44
CA ASP A 305 -4.90 -15.41 -7.51
C ASP A 305 -6.28 -16.09 -7.60
N GLY A 306 -7.29 -15.31 -8.03
CA GLY A 306 -8.66 -15.78 -8.22
C GLY A 306 -9.47 -16.06 -6.93
N LEU A 307 -10.71 -16.53 -7.10
CA LEU A 307 -11.73 -16.82 -6.09
C LEU A 307 -12.10 -18.31 -6.11
N ASN A 308 -12.16 -18.96 -4.94
CA ASN A 308 -12.76 -20.29 -4.82
C ASN A 308 -14.11 -20.22 -4.11
N GLU A 309 -15.07 -21.04 -4.54
CA GLU A 309 -16.43 -21.01 -4.02
C GLU A 309 -16.49 -21.37 -2.52
N LEU A 310 -15.88 -22.50 -2.15
CA LEU A 310 -15.93 -23.06 -0.80
C LEU A 310 -15.00 -22.37 0.20
N GLY A 311 -14.16 -21.43 -0.26
CA GLY A 311 -13.14 -20.78 0.56
C GLY A 311 -13.37 -19.27 0.69
N LEU A 312 -12.66 -18.51 -0.13
CA LEU A 312 -12.57 -17.06 -0.10
C LEU A 312 -13.92 -16.38 -0.36
N VAL A 313 -14.71 -16.85 -1.32
CA VAL A 313 -16.06 -16.29 -1.58
C VAL A 313 -16.94 -16.47 -0.35
N SER A 314 -16.96 -17.68 0.22
CA SER A 314 -17.71 -17.97 1.44
C SER A 314 -17.25 -17.11 2.63
N ALA A 315 -15.95 -16.85 2.75
CA ALA A 315 -15.41 -15.94 3.77
C ALA A 315 -15.88 -14.49 3.56
N ILE A 316 -15.82 -13.96 2.34
CA ILE A 316 -16.32 -12.61 2.01
C ILE A 316 -17.82 -12.52 2.28
N LEU A 317 -18.60 -13.52 1.84
CA LEU A 317 -20.06 -13.54 1.98
C LEU A 317 -20.54 -13.58 3.42
N ARG A 318 -19.70 -14.01 4.37
CA ARG A 318 -19.99 -13.85 5.80
C ARG A 318 -20.24 -12.39 6.19
N HIS A 319 -19.67 -11.45 5.44
CA HIS A 319 -19.80 -10.01 5.64
C HIS A 319 -20.78 -9.33 4.67
N ALA A 320 -21.55 -10.11 3.89
CA ALA A 320 -22.41 -9.58 2.83
C ALA A 320 -23.41 -8.49 3.31
N SER A 321 -23.91 -8.60 4.54
CA SER A 321 -24.87 -7.65 5.13
C SER A 321 -24.24 -6.33 5.60
N THR A 322 -22.90 -6.22 5.64
CA THR A 322 -22.18 -5.02 6.09
C THR A 322 -21.25 -4.45 5.02
N LEU A 323 -20.87 -5.24 4.01
CA LEU A 323 -19.95 -4.82 2.95
C LEU A 323 -20.52 -3.66 2.12
N GLU A 324 -19.74 -2.59 2.04
CA GLU A 324 -20.01 -1.38 1.26
C GLU A 324 -19.01 -1.21 0.11
N GLU A 325 -17.79 -1.74 0.23
CA GLU A 325 -16.75 -1.64 -0.80
C GLU A 325 -16.02 -2.97 -0.96
N VAL A 326 -15.92 -3.45 -2.21
CA VAL A 326 -15.14 -4.62 -2.59
C VAL A 326 -14.28 -4.26 -3.79
N GLU A 327 -12.96 -4.35 -3.65
CA GLU A 327 -11.98 -4.23 -4.72
C GLU A 327 -11.14 -5.50 -4.81
N ILE A 328 -11.23 -6.21 -5.93
CA ILE A 328 -10.48 -7.44 -6.18
C ILE A 328 -9.59 -7.21 -7.40
N TYR A 329 -8.29 -7.38 -7.20
CA TYR A 329 -7.29 -7.41 -8.25
C TYR A 329 -6.85 -8.85 -8.47
N ARG A 330 -6.91 -9.32 -9.70
CA ARG A 330 -6.70 -10.71 -10.07
C ARG A 330 -5.38 -10.88 -10.84
N THR A 331 -4.56 -11.83 -10.42
CA THR A 331 -3.23 -12.07 -11.00
C THR A 331 -3.16 -13.23 -12.00
N GLN A 332 -3.99 -14.28 -11.93
CA GLN A 332 -3.96 -15.39 -12.91
C GLN A 332 -5.25 -15.63 -13.71
N PHE A 333 -5.24 -16.62 -14.61
CA PHE A 333 -6.35 -17.02 -15.48
C PHE A 333 -7.45 -17.85 -14.78
N GLU A 334 -8.28 -17.22 -13.96
CA GLU A 334 -9.49 -17.86 -13.47
C GLU A 334 -10.73 -17.54 -14.34
N LYS A 335 -11.41 -18.59 -14.81
CA LYS A 335 -12.58 -18.47 -15.69
C LYS A 335 -13.91 -18.35 -14.95
N ASN A 336 -13.91 -18.39 -13.61
CA ASN A 336 -15.10 -18.49 -12.79
C ASN A 336 -15.78 -17.13 -12.53
N GLY A 337 -16.23 -16.46 -13.60
CA GLY A 337 -16.92 -15.17 -13.51
C GLY A 337 -18.14 -15.18 -12.56
N HIS A 338 -18.83 -16.31 -12.45
CA HIS A 338 -19.98 -16.50 -11.57
C HIS A 338 -19.69 -16.21 -10.08
N LEU A 339 -18.46 -16.42 -9.61
CA LEU A 339 -18.09 -16.19 -8.22
C LEU A 339 -18.06 -14.70 -7.86
N TYR A 340 -17.64 -13.85 -8.79
CA TYR A 340 -17.66 -12.40 -8.62
C TYR A 340 -19.09 -11.86 -8.62
N ILE A 341 -19.95 -12.41 -9.49
CA ILE A 341 -21.36 -12.03 -9.59
C ILE A 341 -22.12 -12.40 -8.31
N ARG A 342 -21.79 -13.55 -7.71
CA ARG A 342 -22.36 -13.95 -6.42
C ARG A 342 -22.14 -12.90 -5.33
N LEU A 343 -21.03 -12.15 -5.36
CA LEU A 343 -20.80 -11.03 -4.45
C LEU A 343 -21.79 -9.88 -4.70
N LEU A 344 -22.03 -9.51 -5.97
CA LEU A 344 -23.02 -8.48 -6.34
C LEU A 344 -24.46 -8.86 -5.95
N VAL A 345 -24.78 -10.16 -6.06
CA VAL A 345 -26.08 -10.72 -5.68
C VAL A 345 -26.27 -10.69 -4.17
N ALA A 346 -25.28 -11.12 -3.40
CA ALA A 346 -25.43 -11.30 -1.96
C ALA A 346 -25.18 -10.03 -1.13
N CYS A 347 -24.28 -9.14 -1.57
CA CYS A 347 -23.89 -7.95 -0.78
C CYS A 347 -24.86 -6.79 -0.96
N THR A 348 -25.97 -6.78 -0.22
CA THR A 348 -27.08 -5.81 -0.41
C THR A 348 -26.75 -4.36 -0.09
N ARG A 349 -25.64 -4.09 0.63
CA ARG A 349 -25.20 -2.73 0.98
C ARG A 349 -24.04 -2.22 0.14
N LEU A 350 -23.63 -2.99 -0.87
CA LEU A 350 -22.46 -2.67 -1.67
C LEU A 350 -22.68 -1.35 -2.42
N LYS A 351 -21.78 -0.39 -2.20
CA LYS A 351 -21.76 0.92 -2.85
C LYS A 351 -20.68 0.98 -3.93
N ARG A 352 -19.56 0.28 -3.74
CA ARG A 352 -18.45 0.28 -4.69
C ARG A 352 -18.01 -1.14 -4.97
N PHE A 353 -17.95 -1.49 -6.25
CA PHE A 353 -17.41 -2.76 -6.72
C PHE A 353 -16.32 -2.51 -7.75
N LYS A 354 -15.13 -3.03 -7.51
CA LYS A 354 -14.01 -2.94 -8.43
C LYS A 354 -13.45 -4.33 -8.68
N LEU A 355 -13.37 -4.70 -9.94
CA LEU A 355 -12.71 -5.93 -10.38
C LEU A 355 -11.64 -5.52 -11.37
N ARG A 356 -10.39 -5.92 -11.12
CA ARG A 356 -9.26 -5.69 -12.03
C ARG A 356 -8.54 -6.99 -12.32
N SER A 357 -7.96 -7.10 -13.51
CA SER A 357 -7.22 -8.28 -13.95
C SER A 357 -6.00 -7.87 -14.74
N GLU A 358 -4.84 -8.42 -14.38
CA GLU A 358 -3.59 -8.24 -15.16
C GLU A 358 -3.67 -8.93 -16.52
N MET A 359 -4.49 -9.98 -16.62
CA MET A 359 -4.53 -10.86 -17.79
C MET A 359 -5.80 -10.65 -18.63
N ARG A 360 -5.62 -10.64 -19.96
CA ARG A 360 -6.51 -10.02 -20.97
C ARG A 360 -7.77 -10.78 -21.40
N GLN A 361 -8.29 -11.73 -20.61
CA GLN A 361 -9.44 -12.54 -21.07
C GLN A 361 -10.48 -12.76 -19.98
N PHE A 362 -11.33 -11.75 -19.76
CA PHE A 362 -12.67 -12.05 -19.30
C PHE A 362 -13.53 -12.48 -20.48
N ASP A 363 -14.10 -13.67 -20.34
CA ASP A 363 -15.03 -14.25 -21.31
C ASP A 363 -16.27 -13.35 -21.45
N ALA A 364 -16.80 -13.20 -22.67
CA ALA A 364 -18.10 -12.59 -22.93
C ALA A 364 -19.21 -13.19 -22.02
N HIS A 365 -19.01 -14.44 -21.60
CA HIS A 365 -19.86 -15.11 -20.63
C HIS A 365 -20.08 -14.33 -19.32
N ILE A 366 -19.12 -13.53 -18.83
CA ILE A 366 -19.34 -12.76 -17.60
C ILE A 366 -20.41 -11.68 -17.77
N LEU A 367 -20.46 -11.03 -18.94
CA LEU A 367 -21.48 -10.02 -19.23
C LEU A 367 -22.86 -10.66 -19.33
N GLU A 368 -22.94 -11.86 -19.90
CA GLU A 368 -24.17 -12.63 -19.96
C GLU A 368 -24.64 -13.05 -18.56
N LEU A 369 -23.75 -13.56 -17.72
CA LEU A 369 -24.07 -13.88 -16.33
C LEU A 369 -24.51 -12.64 -15.53
N LEU A 370 -23.85 -11.50 -15.73
CA LEU A 370 -24.23 -10.23 -15.08
C LEU A 370 -25.69 -9.84 -15.41
N ARG A 371 -26.16 -10.16 -16.63
CA ARG A 371 -27.54 -9.90 -17.09
C ARG A 371 -28.59 -10.81 -16.48
N LEU A 372 -28.22 -12.06 -16.21
CA LEU A 372 -29.15 -13.09 -15.77
C LEU A 372 -29.49 -13.00 -14.27
N GLU A 373 -28.58 -12.46 -13.47
CA GLU A 373 -28.68 -12.45 -12.02
C GLU A 373 -29.32 -11.17 -11.47
N ALA A 374 -30.14 -11.33 -10.43
CA ALA A 374 -30.73 -10.20 -9.70
C ALA A 374 -29.77 -9.68 -8.62
N TRP A 375 -29.27 -8.46 -8.79
CA TRP A 375 -28.26 -7.92 -7.89
C TRP A 375 -28.88 -7.41 -6.58
N GLY A 376 -28.41 -7.93 -5.45
CA GLY A 376 -28.83 -7.44 -4.14
C GLY A 376 -28.42 -5.99 -3.89
N CYS A 377 -27.35 -5.52 -4.52
CA CYS A 377 -26.84 -4.15 -4.41
C CYS A 377 -27.45 -3.16 -5.43
N ARG A 378 -28.48 -3.55 -6.19
CA ARG A 378 -29.09 -2.73 -7.25
C ARG A 378 -29.42 -1.29 -6.81
N GLU A 379 -29.93 -1.15 -5.59
CA GLU A 379 -30.38 0.12 -5.02
C GLU A 379 -29.29 0.90 -4.29
N THR A 380 -28.11 0.30 -4.06
CA THR A 380 -27.04 0.90 -3.26
C THR A 380 -25.77 1.16 -4.05
N LEU A 381 -25.56 0.45 -5.17
CA LEU A 381 -24.33 0.52 -5.97
C LEU A 381 -24.18 1.90 -6.63
N GLN A 382 -23.10 2.59 -6.28
CA GLN A 382 -22.74 3.94 -6.74
C GLN A 382 -21.58 3.93 -7.73
N GLU A 383 -20.62 3.02 -7.55
CA GLU A 383 -19.45 2.89 -8.40
C GLU A 383 -19.25 1.43 -8.80
N MET A 384 -19.06 1.21 -10.10
CA MET A 384 -18.66 -0.08 -10.65
C MET A 384 -17.45 0.13 -11.55
N LYS A 385 -16.31 -0.50 -11.24
CA LYS A 385 -15.15 -0.54 -12.12
C LYS A 385 -14.86 -1.99 -12.52
N LEU A 386 -14.87 -2.26 -13.81
CA LEU A 386 -14.49 -3.56 -14.37
C LEU A 386 -13.32 -3.35 -15.32
N ASP A 387 -12.14 -3.80 -14.90
CA ASP A 387 -10.90 -3.78 -15.68
C ASP A 387 -10.65 -5.23 -16.14
N LEU A 388 -11.26 -5.52 -17.28
CA LEU A 388 -11.45 -6.82 -17.92
C LEU A 388 -10.57 -7.01 -19.17
N GLY A 389 -9.79 -5.99 -19.53
CA GLY A 389 -8.91 -5.98 -20.68
C GLY A 389 -9.64 -5.80 -22.03
N PHE A 390 -10.78 -5.11 -22.08
CA PHE A 390 -11.52 -4.90 -23.33
C PHE A 390 -10.74 -4.04 -24.36
N PHE A 391 -9.86 -3.14 -23.91
CA PHE A 391 -9.25 -2.09 -24.77
C PHE A 391 -7.77 -2.32 -25.11
N LEU A 392 -7.26 -3.54 -24.97
CA LEU A 392 -5.84 -3.82 -25.19
C LEU A 392 -5.44 -4.03 -26.67
N GLY A 393 -6.36 -3.76 -27.61
CA GLY A 393 -6.06 -3.57 -29.02
C GLY A 393 -5.86 -2.08 -29.35
N ARG A 394 -4.92 -1.73 -30.24
CA ARG A 394 -4.67 -0.33 -30.63
C ARG A 394 -5.92 0.26 -31.27
N TRP A 395 -6.52 1.24 -30.60
CA TRP A 395 -7.60 2.06 -31.16
C TRP A 395 -6.99 3.22 -31.93
N THR A 396 -7.61 3.61 -33.04
CA THR A 396 -7.39 4.97 -33.51
C THR A 396 -8.09 5.94 -32.53
N PRO A 397 -7.47 7.06 -32.15
CA PRO A 397 -8.12 8.09 -31.33
C PRO A 397 -9.47 8.58 -31.90
N ALA A 398 -9.69 8.44 -33.21
CA ALA A 398 -10.94 8.79 -33.89
C ALA A 398 -12.09 7.82 -33.55
N GLU A 399 -11.85 6.51 -33.59
CA GLU A 399 -12.84 5.48 -33.27
C GLU A 399 -13.26 5.58 -31.80
N ARG A 400 -12.29 5.75 -30.89
CA ARG A 400 -12.54 6.04 -29.47
C ARG A 400 -13.52 7.18 -29.27
N ARG A 401 -13.22 8.32 -29.90
CA ARG A 401 -14.00 9.56 -29.76
C ARG A 401 -15.41 9.40 -30.29
N LYS A 402 -15.58 8.72 -31.43
CA LYS A 402 -16.89 8.52 -32.05
C LYS A 402 -17.82 7.71 -31.14
N GLU A 403 -17.31 6.64 -30.54
CA GLU A 403 -18.13 5.72 -29.74
C GLU A 403 -18.40 6.25 -28.32
N VAL A 404 -17.42 6.90 -27.68
CA VAL A 404 -17.66 7.63 -26.44
C VAL A 404 -18.77 8.68 -26.64
N ARG A 405 -18.77 9.41 -27.76
CA ARG A 405 -19.84 10.36 -28.08
C ARG A 405 -21.20 9.68 -28.22
N LEU A 406 -21.27 8.51 -28.86
CA LEU A 406 -22.51 7.75 -29.01
C LEU A 406 -23.09 7.35 -27.65
N ILE A 407 -22.25 6.81 -26.76
CA ILE A 407 -22.62 6.39 -25.41
C ILE A 407 -23.09 7.59 -24.57
N CYS A 408 -22.35 8.69 -24.63
CA CYS A 408 -22.71 9.92 -23.92
C CYS A 408 -24.05 10.48 -24.41
N ALA A 409 -24.35 10.36 -25.71
CA ALA A 409 -25.59 10.84 -26.30
C ALA A 409 -26.83 10.02 -25.90
N VAL A 410 -26.69 8.71 -25.69
CA VAL A 410 -27.83 7.81 -25.45
C VAL A 410 -28.15 7.68 -23.96
N GLY A 411 -27.14 7.58 -23.08
CA GLY A 411 -27.38 7.19 -21.68
C GLY A 411 -27.23 8.30 -20.63
N GLY A 412 -27.01 9.56 -21.03
CA GLY A 412 -26.78 10.65 -20.09
C GLY A 412 -25.46 10.52 -19.30
N TRP A 413 -24.46 9.88 -19.91
CA TRP A 413 -23.12 9.70 -19.35
C TRP A 413 -22.15 10.73 -19.91
N LYS A 414 -21.07 11.00 -19.16
CA LYS A 414 -19.94 11.83 -19.57
C LYS A 414 -18.65 11.08 -19.30
N GLU A 415 -17.78 10.99 -20.28
CA GLU A 415 -16.41 10.50 -20.06
C GLU A 415 -15.62 11.47 -19.15
N VAL A 416 -14.93 10.94 -18.15
CA VAL A 416 -14.12 11.69 -17.17
C VAL A 416 -12.68 11.22 -17.25
N GLY A 417 -11.72 12.15 -17.22
CA GLY A 417 -10.28 11.83 -17.11
C GLY A 417 -9.47 11.94 -18.41
N VAL A 418 -10.06 12.38 -19.53
CA VAL A 418 -9.38 12.38 -20.84
C VAL A 418 -8.76 13.74 -21.21
N LYS A 419 -8.73 14.69 -20.28
CA LYS A 419 -8.44 16.10 -20.61
C LYS A 419 -6.97 16.50 -20.63
N GLU A 420 -6.05 15.78 -19.98
CA GLU A 420 -4.68 16.30 -19.81
C GLU A 420 -3.60 15.62 -20.66
N GLU A 421 -3.84 14.40 -21.15
CA GLU A 421 -2.90 13.72 -22.06
C GLU A 421 -3.17 14.05 -23.54
N LYS A 422 -4.43 14.31 -23.90
CA LYS A 422 -4.83 14.61 -25.29
C LYS A 422 -4.27 15.90 -25.86
N GLU A 423 -4.09 16.94 -25.05
CA GLU A 423 -3.52 18.21 -25.54
C GLU A 423 -2.01 18.10 -25.78
N LYS A 424 -1.33 17.12 -25.18
CA LYS A 424 0.13 16.93 -25.33
C LYS A 424 0.50 15.92 -26.42
N GLU A 425 -0.35 14.93 -26.70
CA GLU A 425 -0.13 13.96 -27.78
C GLU A 425 -0.52 14.51 -29.15
N GLU A 426 -1.59 15.32 -29.26
CA GLU A 426 -1.96 15.97 -30.53
C GLU A 426 -0.90 16.99 -31.01
N GLU A 427 -0.07 17.53 -30.12
CA GLU A 427 1.10 18.37 -30.49
C GLU A 427 2.33 17.56 -30.92
N LYS A 428 2.42 16.26 -30.61
CA LYS A 428 3.60 15.42 -30.92
C LYS A 428 3.43 14.54 -32.15
N GLU A 429 2.22 14.06 -32.43
CA GLU A 429 1.97 13.17 -33.59
C GLU A 429 2.02 13.88 -34.96
N GLU A 430 2.04 15.22 -35.00
CA GLU A 430 2.27 15.96 -36.25
C GLU A 430 3.76 15.95 -36.70
N GLU A 431 4.71 15.51 -35.86
CA GLU A 431 6.15 15.58 -36.18
C GLU A 431 6.84 14.24 -36.53
N GLU A 432 6.29 13.06 -36.20
CA GLU A 432 6.99 11.78 -36.44
C GLU A 432 6.07 10.69 -37.01
N VAL A 433 6.02 10.56 -38.34
CA VAL A 433 5.47 9.37 -39.02
C VAL A 433 6.52 8.80 -39.98
N GLY A 434 7.23 7.77 -39.53
CA GLY A 434 8.19 7.02 -40.32
C GLY A 434 8.75 5.83 -39.55
N GLY A 435 7.99 4.75 -39.40
CA GLY A 435 8.46 3.50 -38.80
C GLY A 435 7.57 2.32 -39.15
N ASP A 436 8.18 1.26 -39.67
CA ASP A 436 7.54 0.06 -40.20
C ASP A 436 6.76 -0.73 -39.13
N ASP A 437 5.52 -1.05 -39.46
CA ASP A 437 4.49 -1.66 -38.60
C ASP A 437 4.63 -3.20 -38.61
N VAL A 438 5.07 -3.79 -37.49
CA VAL A 438 5.11 -5.24 -37.32
C VAL A 438 3.70 -5.73 -36.98
N GLY A 439 3.03 -6.30 -37.99
CA GLY A 439 1.66 -6.81 -37.89
C GLY A 439 1.54 -8.02 -36.96
N HIS A 440 1.13 -7.78 -35.72
CA HIS A 440 0.45 -8.79 -34.92
C HIS A 440 -1.03 -8.81 -35.31
N ASP A 441 -1.59 -10.00 -35.56
CA ASP A 441 -3.03 -10.19 -35.77
C ASP A 441 -3.78 -9.80 -34.49
N ILE A 442 -4.26 -8.55 -34.46
CA ILE A 442 -5.02 -7.99 -33.34
C ILE A 442 -6.50 -8.31 -33.57
N GLU A 443 -7.11 -9.06 -32.65
CA GLU A 443 -8.56 -9.26 -32.65
C GLU A 443 -9.29 -7.91 -32.54
N PRO A 444 -10.22 -7.60 -33.45
CA PRO A 444 -10.96 -6.35 -33.42
C PRO A 444 -11.86 -6.28 -32.19
N PHE A 445 -11.92 -5.09 -31.61
CA PHE A 445 -12.71 -4.75 -30.43
C PHE A 445 -14.16 -5.25 -30.52
N ASP A 446 -14.64 -5.84 -29.41
CA ASP A 446 -16.03 -6.22 -29.30
C ASP A 446 -16.88 -5.03 -28.80
N MET A 447 -17.24 -4.14 -29.74
CA MET A 447 -18.21 -3.05 -29.55
C MET A 447 -19.51 -3.51 -28.90
N ALA A 448 -19.88 -4.78 -29.10
CA ALA A 448 -21.05 -5.34 -28.46
C ALA A 448 -20.88 -5.36 -26.95
N LYS A 449 -19.69 -5.63 -26.39
CA LYS A 449 -19.46 -5.70 -24.93
C LYS A 449 -19.70 -4.38 -24.22
N LEU A 450 -19.20 -3.27 -24.78
CA LEU A 450 -19.40 -1.94 -24.20
C LEU A 450 -20.88 -1.55 -24.22
N ARG A 451 -21.56 -1.75 -25.36
CA ARG A 451 -23.02 -1.52 -25.45
C ARG A 451 -23.79 -2.44 -24.51
N GLN A 452 -23.39 -3.71 -24.44
CA GLN A 452 -24.02 -4.69 -23.57
C GLN A 452 -23.94 -4.29 -22.10
N MET A 453 -22.88 -3.61 -21.70
CA MET A 453 -22.69 -3.10 -20.35
C MET A 453 -23.59 -1.89 -20.06
N PHE A 454 -23.75 -0.95 -21.00
CA PHE A 454 -24.74 0.12 -20.82
C PHE A 454 -26.18 -0.41 -20.81
N GLU A 455 -26.50 -1.34 -21.71
CA GLU A 455 -27.78 -2.06 -21.70
C GLU A 455 -28.01 -2.78 -20.37
N LEU A 456 -26.97 -3.39 -19.79
CA LEU A 456 -27.05 -4.01 -18.47
C LEU A 456 -27.41 -2.99 -17.39
N VAL A 457 -26.74 -1.83 -17.36
CA VAL A 457 -27.01 -0.77 -16.38
C VAL A 457 -28.47 -0.30 -16.46
N GLU A 458 -29.01 -0.19 -17.67
CA GLU A 458 -30.41 0.18 -17.92
C GLU A 458 -31.36 -0.94 -17.52
N LEU A 459 -31.11 -2.17 -17.96
CA LEU A 459 -31.92 -3.36 -17.68
C LEU A 459 -32.00 -3.69 -16.19
N LEU A 460 -30.86 -3.57 -15.50
CA LEU A 460 -30.79 -3.73 -14.05
C LEU A 460 -31.25 -2.48 -13.30
N GLU A 461 -31.78 -1.44 -13.96
CA GLU A 461 -32.14 -0.13 -13.38
C GLU A 461 -31.21 0.28 -12.22
N LEU A 462 -29.90 0.34 -12.45
CA LEU A 462 -28.94 0.74 -11.41
C LEU A 462 -29.05 2.27 -11.20
N ARG A 463 -30.09 2.70 -10.50
CA ARG A 463 -30.48 4.13 -10.36
C ARG A 463 -29.43 4.92 -9.60
N GLN A 464 -28.80 4.31 -8.59
CA GLN A 464 -27.76 4.94 -7.79
C GLN A 464 -26.38 4.93 -8.43
N LEU A 465 -26.19 4.22 -9.56
CA LEU A 465 -24.88 4.15 -10.22
C LEU A 465 -24.50 5.52 -10.78
N GLN A 466 -23.44 6.10 -10.23
CA GLN A 466 -22.89 7.40 -10.59
C GLN A 466 -21.64 7.27 -11.44
N THR A 467 -20.84 6.23 -11.21
CA THR A 467 -19.57 6.01 -11.89
C THR A 467 -19.49 4.59 -12.43
N LEU A 468 -19.20 4.50 -13.74
CA LEU A 468 -18.93 3.25 -14.43
C LEU A 468 -17.54 3.34 -15.05
N GLY A 469 -16.60 2.54 -14.55
CA GLY A 469 -15.28 2.35 -15.14
C GLY A 469 -15.23 1.04 -15.90
N LEU A 470 -14.77 1.08 -17.14
CA LEU A 470 -14.50 -0.08 -17.98
C LEU A 470 -13.07 0.05 -18.47
N ASP A 471 -12.18 -0.74 -17.88
CA ASP A 471 -10.72 -0.63 -18.04
C ASP A 471 -10.24 0.82 -17.79
N ASP A 472 -9.68 1.46 -18.83
CA ASP A 472 -9.19 2.84 -18.82
C ASP A 472 -10.29 3.88 -19.07
N LEU A 473 -11.46 3.47 -19.55
CA LEU A 473 -12.58 4.38 -19.76
C LEU A 473 -13.33 4.59 -18.44
N ARG A 474 -13.58 5.86 -18.09
CA ARG A 474 -14.40 6.22 -16.92
C ARG A 474 -15.56 7.09 -17.36
N PHE A 475 -16.76 6.68 -17.00
CA PHE A 475 -18.00 7.39 -17.27
C PHE A 475 -18.64 7.84 -15.96
N GLN A 476 -19.10 9.09 -15.94
CA GLN A 476 -19.87 9.66 -14.85
C GLN A 476 -21.26 10.04 -15.35
N ARG A 477 -22.30 9.66 -14.61
CA ARG A 477 -23.68 9.98 -14.96
C ARG A 477 -23.95 11.47 -14.73
N ILE A 478 -24.51 12.17 -15.71
CA ILE A 478 -24.74 13.64 -15.66
C ILE A 478 -26.03 13.97 -14.89
N ARG A 479 -27.02 13.07 -14.87
CA ARG A 479 -28.32 13.29 -14.20
C ARG A 479 -28.77 12.04 -13.45
N PRO A 480 -29.30 12.16 -12.22
CA PRO A 480 -29.97 11.05 -11.55
C PRO A 480 -31.21 10.63 -12.35
N ILE A 481 -31.47 9.33 -12.45
CA ILE A 481 -32.74 8.81 -12.96
C ILE A 481 -33.75 8.98 -11.82
N PHE A 482 -34.71 9.89 -11.99
CA PHE A 482 -35.79 10.15 -11.04
C PHE A 482 -36.93 9.15 -11.21
#